data_AF-A0A3B9NQF7-F1
#
_entry.id   AF-A0A3B9NQF7-F1
#
_cell.length_a   1.000
_cell.length_b   1.000
_cell.length_c   1.000
_cell.angle_alpha   90.00
_cell.angle_beta   90.00
_cell.angle_gamma   90.00
#
_symmetry.space_group_name_H-M   'P 1'
#
loop_
_entity.id
_entity.type
_entity.pdbx_description
1 polymer ?
#
loop_
_entity_poly.entity_id
_entity_poly.type
_entity_poly.pdbx_seq_one_letter_code
_entity_poly.pdbx_strand_id
1 'polypeptide(L)'
;MLDVVFIMLIFFIVTATFVKEIGLDVNSPDKNQNVKDADKQSIVVQITNRDRIRIRGRDIDFRAVRANIERLHAENPDAPVVVQP
;
A
#
# COMPACT_ATOMS: atom_id res chain seq x y z
N MET A 1 28.28 -25.50 -32.56
CA MET A 1 26.88 -25.12 -32.30
C MET A 1 26.56 -24.85 -30.82
N LEU A 2 27.37 -25.33 -29.87
CA LEU A 2 27.18 -25.09 -28.42
C LEU A 2 27.43 -23.63 -28.01
N ASP A 3 28.38 -22.96 -28.66
CA ASP A 3 28.86 -21.62 -28.31
C ASP A 3 27.75 -20.54 -28.31
N VAL A 4 26.90 -20.53 -29.34
CA VAL A 4 25.78 -19.57 -29.46
C VAL A 4 24.71 -19.80 -28.38
N VAL A 5 24.42 -21.06 -28.04
CA VAL A 5 23.44 -21.41 -26.99
C VAL A 5 23.97 -21.01 -25.61
N PHE A 6 25.27 -21.19 -25.37
CA PHE A 6 25.91 -20.82 -24.10
C PHE A 6 25.88 -19.31 -23.87
N ILE A 7 26.20 -18.54 -24.91
CA ILE A 7 26.14 -17.07 -24.86
C ILE A 7 24.70 -16.60 -24.63
N MET A 8 23.70 -17.21 -25.28
CA MET A 8 22.29 -16.89 -25.05
C MET A 8 21.86 -17.14 -23.60
N LEU A 9 22.31 -18.23 -22.98
CA LEU A 9 21.96 -18.59 -21.61
C LEU A 9 22.59 -17.62 -20.59
N ILE A 10 23.83 -17.19 -20.82
CA ILE A 10 24.50 -16.17 -20.00
C ILE A 10 23.76 -14.83 -20.11
N PHE A 11 23.42 -14.39 -21.32
CA PHE A 11 22.63 -13.16 -21.52
C PHE A 11 21.28 -13.23 -20.82
N PHE A 12 20.59 -14.37 -20.90
CA PHE A 12 19.30 -14.58 -20.25
C PHE A 12 19.39 -14.47 -18.72
N ILE A 13 20.41 -15.08 -18.10
CA ILE A 13 20.59 -15.04 -16.63
C ILE A 13 21.02 -13.64 -16.16
N VAL A 14 21.93 -12.97 -16.88
CA VAL A 14 22.46 -11.65 -16.46
C VAL A 14 21.41 -10.54 -16.59
N THR A 15 20.48 -10.65 -17.53
CA THR A 15 19.40 -9.66 -17.72
C THR A 15 18.16 -9.93 -16.88
N ALA A 16 18.05 -11.10 -16.25
CA ALA A 16 16.96 -11.43 -15.34
C ALA A 16 17.10 -10.64 -14.03
N THR A 17 16.66 -9.38 -14.03
CA THR A 17 16.54 -8.59 -12.79
C THR A 17 15.26 -8.99 -12.07
N PHE A 18 15.38 -9.57 -10.88
CA PHE A 18 14.23 -9.74 -9.99
C PHE A 18 13.76 -8.37 -9.52
N VAL A 19 12.57 -7.96 -9.97
CA VAL A 19 11.88 -6.82 -9.39
C VAL A 19 11.46 -7.22 -7.98
N LYS A 20 12.16 -6.72 -6.98
CA LYS A 20 11.80 -6.91 -5.58
C LYS A 20 10.67 -5.93 -5.29
N GLU A 21 9.43 -6.38 -5.43
CA GLU A 21 8.28 -5.65 -4.91
C GLU A 21 8.52 -5.43 -3.42
N ILE A 22 8.54 -4.17 -2.99
CA ILE A 22 8.61 -3.79 -1.58
C ILE A 22 7.25 -4.14 -0.98
N GLY A 23 7.05 -5.41 -0.67
CA GLY A 23 5.83 -5.91 -0.05
C GLY A 23 5.80 -5.53 1.42
N LEU A 24 4.81 -4.75 1.82
CA LEU A 24 4.41 -4.69 3.22
C LEU A 24 3.86 -6.07 3.60
N ASP A 25 4.39 -6.67 4.68
CA ASP A 25 3.82 -7.89 5.24
C ASP A 25 2.53 -7.53 5.97
N VAL A 26 1.45 -7.36 5.20
CA VAL A 26 0.15 -6.94 5.71
C VAL A 26 -0.55 -8.17 6.26
N ASN A 27 -0.57 -8.30 7.59
CA ASN A 27 -1.45 -9.25 8.24
C ASN A 27 -2.90 -8.75 8.11
N SER A 28 -3.49 -8.94 6.93
CA SER A 28 -4.88 -8.58 6.67
C SER A 28 -5.77 -9.65 7.31
N PRO A 29 -6.61 -9.30 8.29
CA PRO A 29 -7.59 -10.24 8.82
C PRO A 29 -8.48 -10.75 7.67
N ASP A 30 -8.94 -12.00 7.76
CA ASP A 30 -9.80 -12.63 6.75
C ASP A 30 -10.89 -11.66 6.27
N LYS A 31 -11.11 -11.60 4.95
CA LYS A 31 -11.99 -10.66 4.21
C LYS A 31 -13.43 -10.54 4.74
N ASN A 32 -13.80 -11.29 5.77
CA ASN A 32 -15.10 -11.34 6.41
C ASN A 32 -15.21 -10.52 7.70
N GLN A 33 -14.15 -9.86 8.16
CA GLN A 33 -14.29 -8.86 9.24
C GLN A 33 -14.73 -7.53 8.63
N ASN A 34 -16.03 -7.43 8.34
CA ASN A 34 -16.71 -6.15 8.34
C ASN A 34 -16.30 -5.43 9.63
N VAL A 35 -15.59 -4.31 9.49
CA VAL A 35 -15.14 -3.46 10.59
C VAL A 35 -16.36 -3.23 11.48
N LYS A 36 -16.36 -3.86 12.66
CA LYS A 36 -17.54 -3.91 13.56
C LYS A 36 -17.88 -2.57 14.21
N ASP A 37 -17.20 -1.49 13.83
CA ASP A 37 -17.38 -0.17 14.41
C ASP A 37 -17.73 0.85 13.32
N ALA A 38 -18.90 0.67 12.70
CA ALA A 38 -19.50 1.72 11.86
C ALA A 38 -19.94 2.96 12.67
N ASP A 39 -20.01 2.84 14.00
CA ASP A 39 -20.41 3.91 14.92
C ASP A 39 -19.27 4.85 15.32
N LYS A 40 -18.01 4.43 15.17
CA LYS A 40 -16.86 5.32 15.39
C LYS A 40 -16.47 5.94 14.06
N GLN A 41 -16.34 7.27 14.01
CA GLN A 41 -15.85 7.98 12.83
C GLN A 41 -14.44 7.49 12.45
N SER A 42 -14.35 6.44 11.65
CA SER A 42 -13.09 5.82 11.26
C SER A 42 -12.32 6.73 10.30
N ILE A 43 -10.99 6.69 10.42
CA ILE A 43 -10.10 7.43 9.53
C ILE A 43 -9.80 6.51 8.35
N VAL A 44 -10.53 6.73 7.24
CA VAL A 44 -10.34 5.97 6.01
C VAL A 44 -9.25 6.62 5.16
N VAL A 45 -8.20 5.86 4.85
CA VAL A 45 -7.11 6.23 3.96
C VAL A 45 -7.19 5.36 2.71
N GLN A 46 -7.47 5.99 1.57
CA GLN A 46 -7.56 5.33 0.28
C GLN A 46 -6.29 5.56 -0.53
N ILE A 47 -5.72 4.50 -1.13
CA ILE A 47 -4.53 4.60 -1.98
C ILE A 47 -4.92 4.14 -3.38
N THR A 48 -4.94 5.06 -4.34
CA THR A 48 -5.32 4.74 -5.72
C THR A 48 -4.12 4.19 -6.50
N ASN A 49 -4.34 3.34 -7.51
CA ASN A 49 -3.35 2.82 -8.48
C ASN A 49 -2.52 3.87 -9.26
N ARG A 50 -2.73 5.16 -9.00
CA ARG A 50 -1.97 6.28 -9.59
C ARG A 50 -1.14 7.00 -8.53
N ASP A 51 -0.76 6.29 -7.47
CA ASP A 51 -0.02 6.83 -6.30
C ASP A 51 -0.69 8.04 -5.64
N ARG A 52 -2.03 8.08 -5.67
CA ARG A 52 -2.81 9.15 -5.04
C ARG A 52 -3.37 8.69 -3.72
N ILE A 53 -3.08 9.45 -2.68
CA ILE A 53 -3.58 9.20 -1.33
C ILE A 53 -4.79 10.09 -1.09
N ARG A 54 -5.88 9.47 -0.65
CA ARG A 54 -7.16 10.12 -0.39
C ARG A 54 -7.56 9.93 1.06
N ILE A 55 -7.88 11.02 1.75
CA ILE A 55 -8.42 10.98 3.11
C ILE A 55 -9.66 11.85 3.14
N ARG A 56 -10.79 11.30 3.61
CA ARG A 56 -12.12 11.97 3.60
C ARG A 56 -12.48 12.56 2.22
N GLY A 57 -12.14 11.84 1.13
CA GLY A 57 -12.44 12.26 -0.24
C GLY A 57 -11.55 13.36 -0.82
N ARG A 58 -10.52 13.82 -0.09
CA ARG A 58 -9.56 14.82 -0.58
C ARG A 58 -8.23 14.16 -0.94
N ASP A 59 -7.63 14.61 -2.04
CA ASP A 59 -6.28 14.20 -2.43
C ASP A 59 -5.26 14.87 -1.50
N ILE A 60 -4.37 14.07 -0.93
CA ILE A 60 -3.36 14.51 0.05
C ILE A 60 -1.99 14.08 -0.44
N ASP A 61 -1.03 15.00 -0.38
CA ASP A 61 0.38 14.71 -0.65
C ASP A 61 0.93 13.75 0.42
N PHE A 62 1.77 12.80 0.00
CA PHE A 62 2.41 11.83 0.90
C PHE A 62 3.02 12.46 2.15
N ARG A 63 3.67 13.63 2.03
CA ARG A 63 4.28 14.34 3.17
C ARG A 63 3.26 14.87 4.17
N ALA A 64 2.05 15.18 3.71
CA ALA A 64 0.97 15.70 4.52
C ALA A 64 0.09 14.62 5.15
N VAL A 65 0.27 13.35 4.78
CA VAL A 65 -0.52 12.22 5.31
C VAL A 65 -0.38 12.11 6.82
N ARG A 66 0.85 12.15 7.35
CA ARG A 66 1.12 12.06 8.80
C ARG A 66 0.38 13.15 9.58
N ALA A 67 0.55 14.40 9.19
CA ALA A 67 -0.08 15.54 9.86
C ALA A 67 -1.61 15.47 9.80
N ASN A 68 -2.17 14.98 8.69
CA ASN A 68 -3.61 14.79 8.59
C ASN A 68 -4.09 13.66 9.51
N ILE A 69 -3.43 12.50 9.53
CA ILE A 69 -3.82 11.38 10.41
C ILE A 69 -3.70 11.78 11.88
N GLU A 70 -2.61 12.43 12.28
CA GLU A 70 -2.43 12.91 13.66
C GLU A 70 -3.52 13.90 14.06
N ARG A 71 -3.89 14.84 13.18
CA ARG A 71 -5.01 15.77 13.42
C ARG A 71 -6.34 15.04 13.58
N LEU A 72 -6.60 14.04 12.73
CA LEU A 72 -7.84 13.26 12.77
C LEU A 72 -7.91 12.35 14.00
N HIS A 73 -6.77 11.83 14.44
CA HIS A 73 -6.66 11.04 15.67
C HIS A 73 -6.77 11.91 16.92
N ALA A 74 -6.29 13.16 16.88
CA ALA A 74 -6.52 14.14 17.93
C ALA A 74 -8.01 14.56 18.04
N GLU A 75 -8.71 14.64 16.90
CA GLU A 75 -10.17 14.86 16.86
C GLU A 75 -10.93 13.68 17.47
N ASN A 76 -10.51 12.44 17.16
CA ASN A 76 -11.14 11.20 17.67
C ASN A 76 -10.07 10.16 18.05
N PRO A 77 -9.65 10.09 19.32
CA PRO A 77 -8.59 9.18 19.77
C PRO A 77 -8.95 7.69 19.60
N ASP A 78 -10.22 7.36 19.72
CA ASP A 78 -10.72 5.97 19.59
C ASP A 78 -11.05 5.57 18.16
N ALA A 79 -10.84 6.46 17.17
CA ALA A 79 -11.17 6.19 15.78
C ALA A 79 -10.23 5.14 15.18
N PRO A 80 -10.74 4.00 14.67
CA PRO A 80 -9.91 3.05 13.96
C PRO A 80 -9.43 3.65 12.63
N VAL A 81 -8.18 3.39 12.26
CA VAL A 81 -7.60 3.76 10.97
C VAL A 81 -7.74 2.57 10.02
N VAL A 82 -8.38 2.78 8.87
CA VAL A 82 -8.60 1.74 7.86
C VAL A 82 -7.92 2.17 6.57
N VAL A 83 -7.06 1.30 6.03
CA VAL A 83 -6.39 1.51 4.75
C VAL A 83 -7.10 0.68 3.68
N GLN A 84 -7.54 1.35 2.61
CA GLN A 84 -8.21 0.73 1.48
C GLN A 84 -7.38 0.95 0.20
N PRO A 85 -7.01 -0.12 -0.53
CA PRO A 85 -6.38 -0.01 -1.85
C PRO A 85 -7.39 0.35 -2.95
#